data_AF-A0A3D6BPF9-F1
#
_entry.id   AF-A0A3D6BPF9-F1
#
_cell.length_a   1.000
_cell.length_b   1.000
_cell.length_c   1.000
_cell.angle_alpha   90.00
_cell.angle_beta   90.00
_cell.angle_gamma   90.00
#
_symmetry.space_group_name_H-M   'P 1'
#
loop_
_entity.id
_entity.type
_entity.pdbx_description
1 polymer ?
#
loop_
_entity_poly.entity_id
_entity_poly.type
_entity_poly.pdbx_seq_one_letter_code
_entity_poly.pdbx_strand_id
1 'polypeptide(L)' 'TKFVLERINEIPFVTVAHITTGKFNIFCKIRAKNTEHAKDIIFMLDDIEGVYRTETMISLEESLNDKKRLMHSIFNDM' A
#
# COMPACT_ATOMS: atom_id res chain seq x y z
N THR A 1 -8.18 15.29 2.98
CA THR A 1 -7.22 14.15 3.00
C THR A 1 -7.30 13.29 4.25
N LYS A 2 -7.49 13.86 5.45
CA LYS A 2 -7.58 13.09 6.71
C LYS A 2 -8.69 12.03 6.70
N PHE A 3 -9.87 12.40 6.18
CA PHE A 3 -11.02 11.52 5.98
C PHE A 3 -10.74 10.31 5.09
N VAL A 4 -10.06 10.50 3.95
CA VAL A 4 -9.71 9.40 3.03
C VAL A 4 -8.79 8.40 3.72
N LEU A 5 -7.84 8.87 4.51
CA LEU A 5 -6.92 7.99 5.24
C LEU A 5 -7.64 7.15 6.32
N GLU A 6 -8.62 7.74 7.00
CA GLU A 6 -9.45 7.04 7.99
C GLU A 6 -10.24 5.91 7.32
N ARG A 7 -10.84 6.16 6.15
CA ARG A 7 -11.55 5.15 5.36
C ARG A 7 -10.64 4.04 4.84
N ILE A 8 -9.44 4.40 4.35
CA ILE A 8 -8.44 3.41 3.93
C ILE A 8 -8.03 2.51 5.10
N ASN A 9 -7.93 3.07 6.32
CA ASN A 9 -7.59 2.31 7.53
C ASN A 9 -8.70 1.34 7.99
N GLU A 10 -9.94 1.54 7.56
CA GLU A 10 -11.04 0.60 7.78
C GLU A 10 -10.90 -0.67 6.90
N ILE A 11 -10.10 -0.62 5.83
CA ILE A 11 -9.87 -1.75 4.93
C ILE A 11 -8.67 -2.58 5.43
N PRO A 12 -8.89 -3.79 5.99
CA PRO A 12 -7.84 -4.55 6.68
C PRO A 12 -6.73 -5.06 5.75
N PHE A 13 -6.97 -5.08 4.45
CA PHE A 13 -6.03 -5.58 3.45
C PHE A 13 -5.03 -4.52 2.99
N VAL A 14 -5.22 -3.26 3.38
CA VAL A 14 -4.25 -2.18 3.17
C VAL A 14 -3.23 -2.24 4.30
N THR A 15 -2.04 -2.80 3.99
CA THR A 15 -1.00 -3.04 5.00
C THR A 15 -0.10 -1.84 5.27
N VAL A 16 -0.02 -0.93 4.30
CA VAL A 16 0.80 0.29 4.39
C VAL A 16 0.10 1.38 3.59
N ALA A 17 0.06 2.61 4.11
CA ALA A 17 -0.39 3.79 3.38
C ALA A 17 0.60 4.93 3.60
N HIS A 18 1.02 5.59 2.53
CA HIS A 18 1.95 6.72 2.55
C HIS A 18 1.31 7.92 1.88
N ILE A 19 1.29 9.05 2.58
CA ILE A 19 0.95 10.35 1.98
C ILE A 19 2.24 10.90 1.37
N THR A 20 2.17 11.34 0.12
CA THR A 20 3.32 11.85 -0.60
C THR A 20 2.96 13.10 -1.39
N THR A 21 3.97 13.87 -1.73
CA THR A 21 3.88 15.00 -2.66
C THR A 21 4.14 14.50 -4.07
N GLY A 22 3.29 14.85 -5.04
CA GLY A 22 3.48 14.45 -6.44
C GLY A 22 2.16 14.33 -7.20
N LYS A 23 2.17 13.55 -8.29
CA LYS A 23 0.99 13.28 -9.12
C LYS A 23 -0.08 12.46 -8.38
N PHE A 24 0.34 11.58 -7.48
CA PHE A 24 -0.55 10.79 -6.63
C PHE A 24 -0.35 11.20 -5.18
N ASN A 25 -1.46 11.40 -4.46
CA ASN A 25 -1.42 11.90 -3.08
C ASN A 25 -1.16 10.78 -2.06
N ILE A 26 -1.57 9.55 -2.38
CA ILE A 26 -1.53 8.41 -1.46
C ILE A 26 -1.01 7.19 -2.21
N PHE A 27 -0.03 6.50 -1.62
CA PHE A 27 0.41 5.18 -2.05
C PHE A 27 0.02 4.14 -1.01
N CYS A 28 -0.66 3.09 -1.45
CA CYS A 28 -1.09 2.00 -0.58
C CYS A 28 -0.43 0.69 -0.99
N LYS A 29 0.09 -0.08 -0.03
CA LYS A 29 0.49 -1.49 -0.23
C LYS A 29 -0.61 -2.40 0.25
N ILE A 30 -1.28 -3.06 -0.68
CA ILE A 30 -2.35 -4.02 -0.40
C ILE A 30 -1.82 -5.46 -0.42
N ARG A 31 -2.45 -6.36 0.35
CA ARG A 31 -2.23 -7.80 0.26
C ARG A 31 -3.53 -8.50 -0.07
N ALA A 32 -3.58 -9.13 -1.24
CA ALA A 32 -4.72 -9.90 -1.70
C ALA A 32 -4.39 -11.40 -1.70
N LYS A 33 -5.45 -12.23 -1.72
CA LYS A 33 -5.33 -13.70 -1.75
C LYS A 33 -5.22 -14.24 -3.18
N ASN A 34 -5.89 -13.58 -4.10
CA ASN A 34 -5.94 -13.88 -5.53
C ASN A 34 -6.32 -12.59 -6.29
N THR A 35 -6.38 -12.67 -7.61
CA THR A 35 -6.68 -11.52 -8.48
C THR A 35 -8.08 -10.95 -8.26
N GLU A 36 -9.07 -11.80 -7.97
CA GLU A 36 -10.44 -11.37 -7.70
C GLU A 36 -10.53 -10.56 -6.40
N HIS A 37 -9.92 -11.07 -5.33
CA HIS A 37 -9.82 -10.34 -4.07
C HIS A 37 -9.05 -9.02 -4.23
N ALA A 38 -8.02 -8.97 -5.08
CA ALA A 38 -7.32 -7.72 -5.37
C ALA A 38 -8.25 -6.70 -6.04
N LYS A 39 -9.06 -7.15 -7.00
CA LYS A 39 -10.06 -6.33 -7.69
C LYS A 39 -11.09 -5.76 -6.71
N ASP A 40 -11.59 -6.58 -5.79
CA ASP A 40 -12.55 -6.14 -4.77
C ASP A 40 -11.95 -5.06 -3.86
N ILE A 41 -10.69 -5.21 -3.45
CA ILE A 41 -9.98 -4.20 -2.65
C ILE A 41 -9.81 -2.89 -3.44
N ILE A 42 -9.47 -2.96 -4.73
CA ILE A 42 -9.31 -1.78 -5.57
C ILE A 42 -10.65 -1.04 -5.72
N PHE A 43 -11.76 -1.75 -5.92
CA PHE A 43 -13.08 -1.12 -5.96
C PHE A 43 -13.49 -0.50 -4.63
N MET A 44 -13.22 -1.17 -3.51
CA MET A 44 -13.45 -0.58 -2.19
C MET A 44 -12.67 0.72 -1.98
N LEU A 45 -11.48 0.86 -2.57
CA LEU A 45 -10.69 2.10 -2.52
C LEU A 45 -11.23 3.17 -3.46
N ASP A 46 -11.67 2.79 -4.67
CA ASP A 46 -12.25 3.71 -5.66
C ASP A 46 -13.59 4.30 -5.19
N ASP A 47 -14.37 3.54 -4.42
CA ASP A 47 -15.65 3.99 -3.85
C ASP A 47 -15.49 5.01 -2.70
N ILE A 48 -14.27 5.23 -2.20
CA ILE A 48 -14.03 6.21 -1.14
C ILE A 48 -14.21 7.62 -1.70
N GLU A 49 -15.14 8.37 -1.10
CA GLU A 49 -15.37 9.77 -1.46
C GLU A 49 -14.07 10.60 -1.34
N GLY A 50 -13.66 11.21 -2.46
CA GLY A 50 -12.42 11.96 -2.60
C GLY A 50 -11.27 11.20 -3.27
N VAL A 51 -11.46 9.92 -3.61
CA VAL A 51 -10.60 9.17 -4.54
C VAL A 51 -11.15 9.37 -5.96
N TYR A 52 -10.40 10.08 -6.79
CA TYR A 52 -10.82 10.38 -8.17
C TYR A 52 -10.17 9.48 -9.22
N ARG A 53 -8.99 8.94 -8.91
CA ARG A 53 -8.22 8.10 -9.82
C ARG A 53 -7.28 7.21 -9.04
N THR A 54 -7.35 5.92 -9.33
CA THR A 54 -6.45 4.90 -8.79
C THR A 54 -5.66 4.29 -9.92
N GLU A 55 -4.37 4.13 -9.72
CA GLU A 55 -3.50 3.34 -10.59
C GLU A 55 -2.94 2.19 -9.75
N THR A 56 -3.09 0.97 -10.27
CA THR A 56 -2.65 -0.24 -9.57
C THR A 56 -1.45 -0.84 -10.28
N MET A 57 -0.47 -1.26 -9.48
CA MET A 57 0.67 -2.06 -9.94
C MET A 57 0.65 -3.38 -9.19
N ILE A 58 0.81 -4.50 -9.92
CA ILE A 58 0.85 -5.84 -9.36
C ILE A 58 2.30 -6.30 -9.28
N SER A 59 2.75 -6.70 -8.09
CA SER A 59 4.05 -7.32 -7.91
C SER A 59 4.02 -8.73 -8.50
N LEU A 60 4.86 -8.98 -9.51
CA LEU A 60 5.04 -10.30 -10.12
C LEU A 60 5.94 -11.19 -9.26
N GLU A 61 6.93 -10.58 -8.63
CA GLU A 61 7.86 -11.23 -7.71
C GLU A 61 8.30 -10.21 -6.66
N GLU A 62 8.35 -10.62 -5.38
CA GLU A 62 8.92 -9.80 -4.31
C GLU A 62 10.37 -10.25 -4.08
N SER A 63 11.30 -9.75 -4.91
CA SER A 63 12.70 -10.16 -4.84
C SER A 63 13.44 -9.63 -3.60
N LEU A 64 12.88 -8.64 -2.90
CA LEU A 64 13.47 -8.10 -1.68
C LEU A 64 12.40 -7.58 -0.70
N ASN A 65 12.40 -8.09 0.54
CA ASN A 65 11.52 -7.64 1.62
C ASN A 65 12.15 -7.87 2.99
N ASP A 66 13.31 -7.24 3.23
CA ASP A 66 14.01 -7.32 4.51
C ASP A 66 13.90 -5.99 5.26
N LYS A 67 13.11 -5.99 6.35
CA LYS A 67 12.91 -4.83 7.23
C LYS A 67 14.04 -4.61 8.24
N LYS A 68 14.94 -5.59 8.40
CA LYS A 68 16.05 -5.57 9.36
C LYS A 68 17.41 -5.40 8.68
N ARG A 69 17.45 -5.36 7.35
CA ARG A 69 18.70 -5.25 6.56
C ARG A 69 19.63 -4.13 7.04
N LEU A 70 19.08 -2.96 7.37
CA LEU A 70 19.86 -1.84 7.90
C LEU A 70 20.51 -2.19 9.25
N MET A 71 19.76 -2.81 10.15
CA MET A 71 20.29 -3.23 11.46
C MET A 71 21.36 -4.31 11.31
N HIS A 72 21.16 -5.27 10.40
CA HIS A 72 22.18 -6.27 10.10
C HIS A 72 23.48 -5.64 9.59
N SER A 73 23.42 -4.63 8.72
CA SER A 73 24.62 -3.92 8.26
C SER A 73 25.31 -3.21 9.42
N ILE A 74 24.55 -2.54 10.29
CA ILE A 74 25.11 -1.80 11.43
C ILE A 74 25.79 -2.73 12.45
N PHE A 75 25.24 -3.92 12.71
CA PHE A 75 25.75 -4.83 13.75
C PHE A 75 26.74 -5.88 13.26
N ASN A 76 26.81 -6.19 11.95
CA ASN A 76 27.84 -7.09 11.41
C ASN A 76 29.15 -6.38 11.06
N ASP A 77 29.17 -5.04 11.00
CA ASP A 77 30.38 -4.24 10.78
C ASP A 77 31.09 -3.85 12.11
N MET A 78 30.66 -4.44 13.25
CA MET A 78 31.34 -4.42 14.56
C MET A 78 32.01 -5.76 14.85
#